data_AF-A0A6B3CCJ1-F1
#
_entry.id   AF-A0A6B3CCJ1-F1
#
_cell.length_a   1.000
_cell.length_b   1.000
_cell.length_c   1.000
_cell.angle_alpha   90.00
_cell.angle_beta   90.00
_cell.angle_gamma   90.00
#
_symmetry.space_group_name_H-M   'P 1'
#
loop_
_entity.id
_entity.type
_entity.pdbx_description
1 polymer ?
#
loop_
_entity_poly.entity_id
_entity_poly.type
_entity_poly.pdbx_seq_one_letter_code
_entity_poly.pdbx_strand_id
1 'polypeptide(L)'
;RVDHAGRPSWPAAARGARLVAERFPEAYAGLLTVVDPTLDPVETYESLLGLRPPALDLLLPHGNWSAPPPGRTGVRYGDWLCAVFDRWWAAGRREVRVR
;
A
#
# COMPACT_ATOMS: atom_id res chain seq x y z
N ARG A 1 -5.24 5.22 -9.08
CA ARG A 1 -5.54 4.61 -10.40
C ARG A 1 -7.02 4.78 -10.72
N VAL A 2 -7.38 4.92 -11.99
CA VAL A 2 -8.76 4.97 -12.45
C VAL A 2 -9.12 3.74 -13.27
N ASP A 3 -10.40 3.37 -13.32
CA ASP A 3 -10.91 2.33 -14.21
C ASP A 3 -11.01 2.84 -15.67
N HIS A 4 -11.44 1.97 -16.59
CA HIS A 4 -11.63 2.34 -18.00
C HIS A 4 -12.69 3.44 -18.22
N ALA A 5 -13.52 3.73 -17.21
CA ALA A 5 -14.52 4.80 -17.21
C ALA A 5 -14.04 6.07 -16.48
N GLY A 6 -12.76 6.15 -16.09
CA GLY A 6 -12.17 7.31 -15.41
C GLY A 6 -12.52 7.42 -13.93
N ARG A 7 -13.21 6.43 -13.34
CA ARG A 7 -13.60 6.45 -11.92
C ARG A 7 -12.45 5.96 -11.04
N PRO A 8 -12.28 6.49 -9.82
CA PRO A 8 -11.24 6.02 -8.92
C PRO A 8 -11.46 4.54 -8.58
N SER A 9 -10.40 3.74 -8.65
CA SER A 9 -10.47 2.30 -8.35
C SER A 9 -10.52 2.00 -6.85
N TRP A 10 -10.13 2.96 -6.00
CA TRP A 10 -10.00 2.78 -4.55
C TRP A 10 -11.30 2.36 -3.86
N PRO A 11 -12.47 2.99 -4.08
CA PRO A 11 -13.71 2.58 -3.41
C PRO A 11 -14.09 1.12 -3.70
N ALA A 12 -13.84 0.63 -4.91
CA ALA A 12 -14.11 -0.76 -5.28
C ALA A 12 -13.14 -1.73 -4.60
N ALA A 13 -11.84 -1.42 -4.62
CA ALA A 13 -10.82 -2.23 -3.96
C ALA A 13 -11.04 -2.32 -2.44
N ALA A 14 -11.31 -1.18 -1.79
CA ALA A 14 -11.57 -1.13 -0.35
C ALA A 14 -12.83 -1.92 0.04
N ARG A 15 -13.90 -1.85 -0.76
CA ARG A 15 -15.10 -2.68 -0.55
C ARG A 15 -14.78 -4.17 -0.67
N GLY A 16 -14.04 -4.57 -1.70
CA GLY A 16 -13.64 -5.97 -1.89
C GLY A 16 -12.80 -6.49 -0.74
N ALA A 17 -11.80 -5.73 -0.29
CA ALA A 17 -10.96 -6.10 0.86
C ALA A 17 -11.78 -6.28 2.14
N ARG A 18 -12.70 -5.35 2.45
CA ARG A 18 -13.60 -5.46 3.62
C ARG A 18 -14.50 -6.69 3.51
N LEU A 19 -15.07 -6.96 2.33
CA LEU A 19 -15.92 -8.13 2.11
C LEU A 19 -15.16 -9.44 2.37
N VAL A 20 -13.93 -9.56 1.86
CA VAL A 20 -13.11 -10.77 2.11
C VAL A 20 -12.74 -10.87 3.58
N ALA A 21 -12.32 -9.76 4.21
CA ALA A 21 -12.00 -9.73 5.64
C ALA A 21 -13.17 -10.14 6.54
N GLU A 22 -14.40 -9.74 6.18
CA GLU A 22 -15.61 -10.02 6.96
C GLU A 22 -16.19 -11.41 6.69
N ARG A 23 -16.19 -11.85 5.43
CA ARG A 23 -16.92 -13.07 5.02
C ARG A 23 -16.04 -14.29 4.85
N PHE A 24 -14.77 -14.09 4.53
CA PHE A 24 -13.79 -15.14 4.25
C PHE A 24 -12.43 -14.82 4.87
N PRO A 25 -12.34 -14.63 6.21
CA PRO A 25 -11.10 -14.20 6.87
C PRO A 25 -9.93 -15.15 6.62
N GLU A 26 -10.19 -16.46 6.52
CA GLU A 26 -9.17 -17.48 6.20
C GLU A 26 -8.58 -17.34 4.79
N ALA A 27 -9.31 -16.69 3.87
CA ALA A 27 -8.84 -16.40 2.51
C ALA A 27 -8.18 -15.03 2.39
N TYR A 28 -8.27 -14.18 3.42
CA TYR A 28 -7.67 -12.84 3.38
C TYR A 28 -6.17 -12.93 3.68
N ALA A 29 -5.36 -13.13 2.64
CA ALA A 29 -3.91 -13.34 2.84
C ALA A 29 -3.11 -12.06 3.15
N GLY A 30 -3.68 -10.87 2.89
CA GLY A 30 -3.00 -9.59 3.04
C GLY A 30 -3.27 -8.64 1.87
N LEU A 31 -2.52 -7.54 1.83
CA LEU A 31 -2.56 -6.55 0.77
C LEU A 31 -1.20 -6.42 0.11
N LEU A 32 -1.21 -6.36 -1.23
CA LEU A 32 -0.06 -6.04 -2.05
C LEU A 32 -0.23 -4.63 -2.60
N THR A 33 0.64 -3.70 -2.23
CA THR A 33 0.54 -2.29 -2.63
C THR A 33 1.78 -1.86 -3.39
N VAL A 34 1.59 -1.34 -4.61
CA VAL A 34 2.67 -0.66 -5.33
C VAL A 34 2.77 0.78 -4.82
N VAL A 35 3.96 1.16 -4.36
CA VAL A 35 4.25 2.48 -3.81
C VAL A 35 4.11 3.56 -4.88
N ASP A 36 3.33 4.59 -4.55
CA ASP A 36 3.22 5.82 -5.35
C ASP A 36 3.77 6.99 -4.52
N PRO A 37 5.00 7.46 -4.80
CA PRO A 37 5.64 8.52 -4.03
C PRO A 37 5.01 9.90 -4.25
N THR A 38 3.95 10.01 -5.07
CA THR A 38 3.16 11.23 -5.21
C THR A 38 2.04 11.36 -4.17
N LEU A 39 1.72 10.26 -3.48
CA LEU A 39 0.74 10.23 -2.39
C LEU A 39 1.43 10.42 -1.04
N ASP A 40 0.71 10.98 -0.07
CA ASP A 40 1.19 11.04 1.30
C ASP A 40 1.43 9.63 1.86
N PRO A 41 2.64 9.31 2.35
CA PRO A 41 2.98 7.96 2.81
C PRO A 41 2.15 7.50 4.00
N VAL A 42 1.91 8.39 4.97
CA VAL A 42 1.24 8.06 6.23
C VAL A 42 -0.25 7.91 5.98
N GLU A 43 -0.89 8.82 5.25
CA GLU A 43 -2.30 8.72 4.88
C GLU A 43 -2.58 7.44 4.08
N THR A 44 -1.69 7.09 3.15
CA THR A 44 -1.78 5.86 2.37
C THR A 44 -1.67 4.63 3.27
N TYR A 45 -0.69 4.61 4.18
CA TYR A 45 -0.48 3.52 5.12
C TYR A 45 -1.67 3.33 6.06
N GLU A 46 -2.18 4.40 6.68
CA GLU A 46 -3.35 4.36 7.57
C GLU A 46 -4.62 3.90 6.86
N SER A 47 -4.79 4.33 5.60
CA SER A 47 -5.91 3.87 4.76
C SER A 47 -5.88 2.36 4.51
N LEU A 48 -4.68 1.79 4.36
CA LEU A 48 -4.48 0.34 4.23
C LEU A 48 -4.68 -0.39 5.56
N LEU A 49 -4.19 0.17 6.67
CA LEU A 49 -4.42 -0.38 8.02
C LEU A 49 -5.92 -0.45 8.36
N GLY A 50 -6.72 0.52 7.91
CA GLY A 50 -8.17 0.52 8.08
C GLY A 50 -8.88 -0.68 7.42
N LEU A 51 -8.21 -1.39 6.52
CA LEU A 51 -8.70 -2.65 5.92
C LEU A 51 -8.33 -3.90 6.75
N ARG A 52 -7.63 -3.71 7.88
CA ARG A 52 -7.19 -4.75 8.83
C ARG A 52 -6.53 -5.96 8.15
N PRO A 53 -5.58 -5.77 7.21
CA PRO A 53 -4.91 -6.89 6.58
C PRO A 53 -4.04 -7.68 7.57
N PRO A 54 -3.91 -9.02 7.42
CA PRO A 54 -2.97 -9.78 8.24
C PRO A 54 -1.51 -9.57 7.84
N ALA A 55 -1.26 -9.14 6.60
CA ALA A 55 0.05 -8.75 6.09
C ALA A 55 -0.07 -7.63 5.06
N LEU A 56 0.94 -6.77 5.01
CA LEU A 56 1.06 -5.69 4.03
C LEU A 56 2.42 -5.79 3.35
N ASP A 57 2.43 -5.96 2.03
CA ASP A 57 3.64 -6.03 1.22
C ASP A 57 3.72 -4.75 0.35
N LEU A 58 4.79 -3.96 0.53
CA LEU A 58 5.00 -2.69 -0.17
C LEU A 58 6.01 -2.88 -1.32
N LEU A 59 5.51 -2.86 -2.55
CA LEU A 59 6.31 -3.07 -3.75
C LEU A 59 6.70 -1.74 -4.40
N LEU A 60 7.94 -1.65 -4.88
CA LEU A 60 8.32 -0.58 -5.79
C LEU A 60 7.63 -0.78 -7.15
N PRO A 61 7.28 0.30 -7.88
CA PRO A 61 6.77 0.19 -9.23
C PRO A 61 7.73 -0.61 -10.10
N HIS A 62 7.17 -1.46 -10.94
CA HIS A 62 7.97 -2.25 -11.85
C HIS A 62 8.80 -1.32 -12.75
N GLY A 63 10.08 -1.62 -12.86
CA GLY A 63 10.98 -0.97 -13.80
C GLY A 63 12.10 -1.91 -14.18
N ASN A 64 12.59 -1.74 -15.40
CA ASN A 64 13.67 -2.54 -15.97
C ASN A 64 14.79 -1.62 -16.45
N TRP A 65 15.87 -2.21 -17.00
CA TRP A 65 17.02 -1.45 -17.49
C TRP A 65 16.67 -0.43 -18.59
N SER A 66 15.61 -0.67 -19.36
CA SER A 66 15.17 0.17 -20.47
C SER A 66 14.07 1.18 -20.08
N ALA A 67 13.33 0.88 -19.01
CA ALA A 67 12.26 1.71 -18.46
C ALA A 67 12.39 1.74 -16.93
N PRO A 68 13.22 2.65 -16.38
CA PRO A 68 13.32 2.81 -14.93
C PRO A 68 11.94 3.20 -14.35
N PRO A 69 11.63 2.86 -13.09
CA PRO A 69 10.40 3.33 -12.46
C PRO A 69 10.27 4.85 -12.56
N PRO A 70 9.06 5.39 -12.71
CA PRO A 70 8.84 6.83 -12.67
C PRO A 70 9.46 7.42 -11.39
N GLY A 71 10.26 8.48 -11.50
CA GLY A 71 10.91 9.09 -10.33
C GLY A 71 12.10 8.30 -9.74
N ARG A 72 12.69 7.33 -10.46
CA ARG A 72 13.91 6.61 -10.02
C ARG A 72 15.12 7.53 -9.82
N THR A 73 15.12 8.72 -10.39
CA THR A 73 16.16 9.74 -10.14
C THR A 73 15.88 10.44 -8.81
N GLY A 74 16.40 9.90 -7.71
CA GLY A 74 16.37 10.55 -6.38
C GLY A 74 16.14 9.59 -5.21
N VAL A 75 15.85 10.18 -4.04
CA VAL A 75 15.61 9.48 -2.76
C VAL A 75 14.12 9.30 -2.42
N ARG A 76 13.20 9.73 -3.29
CA ARG A 76 11.75 9.84 -3.00
C ARG A 76 11.10 8.54 -2.52
N TYR A 77 11.45 7.40 -3.11
CA TYR A 77 10.94 6.10 -2.65
C TYR A 77 11.47 5.74 -1.26
N GLY A 78 12.74 6.08 -1.00
CA GLY A 78 13.36 5.91 0.31
C GLY A 78 12.68 6.79 1.36
N ASP A 79 12.52 8.09 1.09
CA ASP A 79 11.85 9.03 2.00
C ASP A 79 10.42 8.58 2.31
N TRP A 80 9.68 8.13 1.29
CA TRP A 80 8.33 7.61 1.43
C TRP A 80 8.29 6.36 2.33
N LEU A 81 9.19 5.39 2.10
CA LEU A 81 9.28 4.17 2.89
C LEU A 81 9.76 4.44 4.32
N CYS A 82 10.69 5.37 4.51
CA CYS A 82 11.14 5.82 5.83
C CYS A 82 9.99 6.44 6.62
N ALA A 83 9.16 7.30 6.00
CA ALA A 83 8.00 7.88 6.68
C ALA A 83 6.99 6.81 7.14
N VAL A 84 6.73 5.79 6.31
CA VAL A 84 5.88 4.64 6.71
C VAL A 84 6.54 3.83 7.82
N PHE A 85 7.85 3.58 7.71
CA PHE A 85 8.61 2.85 8.73
C PHE A 85 8.57 3.57 10.08
N ASP A 86 8.83 4.88 10.12
CA ASP A 86 8.82 5.68 11.34
C ASP A 86 7.45 5.64 12.01
N ARG A 87 6.37 5.77 11.24
CA ARG A 87 5.00 5.64 11.75
C ARG A 87 4.72 4.23 12.29
N TRP A 88 5.08 3.18 11.55
CA TRP A 88 4.91 1.79 11.98
C TRP A 88 5.72 1.48 13.25
N TRP A 89 6.95 1.99 13.33
CA TRP A 89 7.85 1.81 14.46
C TRP A 89 7.33 2.52 15.72
N ALA A 90 6.82 3.75 15.56
CA ALA A 90 6.27 4.54 16.66
C ALA A 90 4.99 3.94 17.29
N ALA A 91 4.29 3.04 16.60
CA ALA A 91 3.05 2.41 17.08
C ALA A 91 3.23 1.60 18.38
N GLY A 92 4.46 1.17 18.69
CA GLY A 92 4.81 0.43 19.92
C GLY A 92 4.27 -1.02 19.98
N ARG A 93 3.33 -1.39 19.11
CA ARG A 93 2.85 -2.76 18.87
C ARG A 93 2.80 -3.01 17.37
N ARG A 94 3.11 -4.24 16.94
CA ARG A 94 3.01 -4.63 15.53
C ARG A 94 1.53 -4.69 15.12
N GLU A 95 1.01 -3.59 14.58
CA GLU A 95 -0.37 -3.46 14.07
C GLU A 95 -0.61 -4.40 12.89
N VAL A 96 0.40 -4.55 12.02
CA VAL A 96 0.41 -5.46 10.88
C VAL A 96 1.83 -5.98 10.63
N ARG A 97 1.94 -7.17 10.03
CA ARG A 97 3.20 -7.66 9.47
C ARG A 97 3.49 -6.93 8.15
N VAL A 98 4.60 -6.19 8.09
CA VAL A 98 5.06 -5.53 6.86
C VAL A 98 6.19 -6.35 6.22
N ARG A 99 6.20 -6.52 4.89
CA ARG A 99 7.33 -7.09 4.13
C ARG A 99 7.75 -6.20 2.97
#